data_AF-A0A5D3Y9V4-F1
#
_entry.id   AF-A0A5D3Y9V4-F1
#
_cell.length_a   1.000
_cell.length_b   1.000
_cell.length_c   1.000
_cell.angle_alpha   90.00
_cell.angle_beta   90.00
_cell.angle_gamma   90.00
#
_symmetry.space_group_name_H-M   'P 1'
#
loop_
_entity.id
_entity.type
_entity.pdbx_description
1 polymer ?
#
loop_
_entity_poly.entity_id
_entity_poly.type
_entity_poly.pdbx_seq_one_letter_code
_entity_poly.pdbx_strand_id
1 'polypeptide(L)'
;MTSFAPRLSLAAKKKQKYPSDMNKNAPLSVVSMRISWARLLKRVFDINIVHCPYCGAALKIITVLLKKAATTNIPDHLGLSSRTPPRAPVQILDPFEPI
;
A
#
# COMPACT_ATOMS: atom_id res chain seq x y z
N MET A 1 -12.04 -12.74 39.23
CA MET A 1 -11.10 -13.87 39.08
C MET A 1 -11.53 -14.60 37.81
N THR A 2 -10.85 -14.64 36.68
CA THR A 2 -9.42 -14.68 36.33
C THR A 2 -9.28 -14.05 34.92
N SER A 3 -8.46 -13.01 34.78
CA SER A 3 -7.06 -13.09 34.32
C SER A 3 -6.92 -13.14 32.80
N PHE A 4 -6.56 -11.98 32.23
CA PHE A 4 -5.88 -11.88 30.95
C PHE A 4 -4.59 -12.73 30.98
N ALA A 5 -4.37 -13.57 29.96
CA ALA A 5 -3.07 -14.16 29.67
C ALA A 5 -2.60 -13.66 28.28
N PRO A 6 -1.35 -13.17 28.14
CA PRO A 6 -0.88 -12.57 26.91
C PRO A 6 -0.25 -13.58 25.93
N ARG A 7 -0.53 -13.32 24.65
CA ARG A 7 0.33 -13.46 23.45
C ARG A 7 1.49 -14.45 23.50
N LEU A 8 1.25 -15.68 23.03
CA LEU A 8 2.32 -16.58 22.59
C LEU A 8 2.84 -16.14 21.22
N SER A 9 4.04 -15.56 21.19
CA SER A 9 4.73 -15.16 19.96
C SER A 9 5.46 -16.35 19.35
N LEU A 10 5.01 -16.82 18.19
CA LEU A 10 5.79 -17.73 17.35
C LEU A 10 6.79 -16.90 16.54
N ALA A 11 8.04 -16.88 17.02
CA ALA A 11 9.15 -16.25 16.33
C ALA A 11 9.47 -16.98 15.02
N ALA A 12 9.54 -16.21 13.93
CA ALA A 12 9.88 -16.65 12.59
C ALA A 12 11.33 -17.16 12.53
N LYS A 13 11.53 -18.43 12.18
CA LYS A 13 12.85 -18.93 11.75
C LYS A 13 13.07 -18.59 10.28
N LYS A 14 13.59 -17.39 10.01
CA LYS A 14 14.16 -17.06 8.70
C LYS A 14 15.62 -17.50 8.70
N LYS A 15 15.93 -18.67 8.13
CA LYS A 15 17.33 -19.04 7.80
C LYS A 15 17.80 -18.15 6.65
N GLN A 16 18.46 -17.03 6.97
CA GLN A 16 19.34 -16.35 6.04
C GLN A 16 20.67 -17.10 6.03
N LYS A 17 20.91 -17.87 4.97
CA LYS A 17 22.23 -18.42 4.65
C LYS A 17 22.98 -17.34 3.87
N TYR A 18 23.87 -16.62 4.52
CA TYR A 18 24.82 -15.72 3.84
C TYR A 18 26.12 -16.52 3.60
N PRO A 19 26.59 -16.67 2.35
CA PRO A 19 27.93 -17.20 2.11
C PRO A 19 28.93 -16.10 2.46
N SER A 20 29.78 -16.37 3.45
CA SER A 20 30.89 -15.51 3.82
C SER A 20 32.00 -15.66 2.79
N ASP A 21 32.07 -14.74 1.83
CA ASP A 21 33.29 -14.49 1.06
C ASP A 21 33.47 -12.98 0.87
N MET A 22 34.46 -12.42 1.56
CA MET A 22 34.81 -11.01 1.53
C MET A 22 35.74 -10.73 0.36
N ASN A 23 35.20 -10.23 -0.76
CA ASN A 23 35.99 -9.52 -1.77
C ASN A 23 35.62 -8.02 -1.76
N LYS A 24 36.55 -7.19 -1.28
CA LYS A 24 36.38 -5.75 -0.99
C LYS A 24 36.43 -4.84 -2.23
N ASN A 25 35.84 -5.20 -3.37
CA ASN A 25 35.81 -4.32 -4.55
C ASN A 25 34.49 -4.39 -5.36
N ALA A 26 33.38 -4.83 -4.78
CA ALA A 26 32.09 -4.78 -5.45
C ALA A 26 31.44 -3.40 -5.26
N PRO A 27 30.96 -2.71 -6.33
CA PRO A 27 30.13 -1.53 -6.16
C PRO A 27 28.95 -1.91 -5.28
N LEU A 28 28.66 -1.09 -4.25
CA LEU A 28 27.53 -1.28 -3.33
C LEU A 28 26.32 -1.64 -4.18
N SER A 29 25.88 -2.90 -4.10
CA SER A 29 24.76 -3.39 -4.86
C SER A 29 23.60 -2.44 -4.58
N VAL A 30 23.09 -1.76 -5.60
CA VAL A 30 21.89 -0.93 -5.48
C VAL A 30 20.80 -1.91 -5.07
N VAL A 31 20.58 -2.06 -3.76
CA VAL A 31 19.56 -2.93 -3.23
C VAL A 31 18.28 -2.32 -3.75
N SER A 32 17.67 -2.96 -4.75
CA SER A 32 16.36 -2.59 -5.25
C SER A 32 15.40 -2.66 -4.06
N MET A 33 15.17 -1.51 -3.44
CA MET A 33 14.24 -1.40 -2.32
C MET A 33 12.85 -1.63 -2.90
N ARG A 34 12.34 -2.85 -2.76
CA ARG A 34 10.95 -3.16 -3.08
C ARG A 34 10.07 -2.32 -2.17
N ILE A 35 9.54 -1.23 -2.70
CA ILE A 35 8.54 -0.39 -2.02
C ILE A 35 7.22 -1.17 -2.06
N SER A 36 6.51 -1.22 -0.93
CA SER A 36 5.18 -1.85 -0.92
C SER A 36 4.21 -1.03 -1.78
N TRP A 37 3.31 -1.71 -2.48
CA TRP A 37 2.30 -1.07 -3.34
C TRP A 37 1.53 0.05 -2.62
N ALA A 38 1.13 -0.17 -1.36
CA ALA A 38 0.48 0.85 -0.54
C ALA A 38 1.33 2.11 -0.30
N ARG A 39 2.65 1.95 -0.10
CA ARG A 39 3.57 3.10 0.05
C ARG A 39 3.74 3.86 -1.26
N LEU A 40 3.66 3.17 -2.40
CA LEU A 40 3.72 3.82 -3.72
C LEU A 40 2.47 4.65 -3.97
N LEU A 41 1.28 4.10 -3.69
CA LEU A 41 0.01 4.82 -3.82
C LEU A 41 -0.02 6.10 -2.99
N LYS A 42 0.45 6.03 -1.74
CA LYS A 42 0.55 7.23 -0.89
C LYS A 42 1.50 8.27 -1.46
N ARG A 43 2.60 7.87 -2.10
CA ARG A 43 3.58 8.82 -2.65
C ARG A 43 3.09 9.51 -3.93
N VAL A 44 2.41 8.79 -4.81
CA VAL A 44 2.04 9.29 -6.15
C VAL A 44 0.66 9.95 -6.14
N PHE A 45 -0.28 9.40 -5.38
CA PHE A 45 -1.68 9.83 -5.39
C PHE A 45 -2.15 10.41 -4.05
N ASP A 46 -1.30 10.44 -3.03
CA ASP A 46 -1.66 10.75 -1.64
C ASP A 46 -2.77 9.84 -1.05
N ILE A 47 -2.93 8.64 -1.61
CA ILE A 47 -3.93 7.66 -1.16
C ILE A 47 -3.29 6.68 -0.16
N ASN A 48 -3.76 6.70 1.09
CA ASN A 48 -3.34 5.76 2.13
C ASN A 48 -4.39 4.67 2.37
N ILE A 49 -4.16 3.47 1.84
CA ILE A 49 -5.08 2.33 1.97
C ILE A 49 -4.86 1.48 3.22
N VAL A 50 -3.84 1.79 4.04
CA VAL A 50 -3.49 1.03 5.26
C VAL A 50 -3.89 1.75 6.54
N HIS A 51 -4.34 3.01 6.47
CA HIS A 51 -4.88 3.73 7.63
C HIS A 51 -6.18 4.43 7.23
N CYS A 52 -7.16 4.45 8.13
CA CYS A 52 -8.39 5.21 7.93
C CYS A 52 -8.10 6.72 7.92
N PRO A 53 -8.62 7.49 6.94
CA PRO A 53 -8.39 8.94 6.90
C PRO A 53 -9.11 9.70 8.02
N TYR A 54 -10.17 9.13 8.61
CA TYR A 54 -10.96 9.78 9.67
C TYR A 54 -10.42 9.51 11.07
N CYS A 55 -10.03 8.27 11.37
CA CYS A 55 -9.62 7.86 12.72
C CYS A 55 -8.16 7.39 12.84
N GLY A 56 -7.43 7.26 11.73
CA GLY A 56 -6.02 6.83 11.73
C GLY A 56 -5.80 5.35 12.07
N ALA A 57 -6.86 4.58 12.35
CA ALA A 57 -6.73 3.15 12.65
C ALA A 57 -6.19 2.34 11.46
N ALA A 58 -5.44 1.28 11.75
CA ALA A 58 -4.88 0.41 10.72
C ALA A 58 -5.98 -0.39 10.01
N LEU A 59 -6.00 -0.32 8.67
CA LEU A 59 -6.92 -1.06 7.80
C LEU A 59 -6.22 -2.29 7.20
N LYS A 60 -6.99 -3.36 6.99
CA LYS A 60 -6.53 -4.59 6.35
C LYS A 60 -7.24 -4.81 5.03
N ILE A 61 -6.47 -5.06 3.97
CA ILE A 61 -7.00 -5.45 2.67
C ILE A 61 -7.56 -6.87 2.78
N ILE A 62 -8.86 -7.03 2.57
CA ILE A 62 -9.55 -8.32 2.66
C ILE A 62 -9.55 -9.08 1.34
N THR A 63 -9.66 -8.38 0.21
CA THR A 63 -9.64 -8.97 -1.13
C THR A 63 -9.29 -7.92 -2.17
N VAL A 64 -8.82 -8.37 -3.33
CA VAL A 64 -8.61 -7.53 -4.52
C VAL A 64 -9.56 -8.03 -5.60
N LEU A 65 -10.37 -7.12 -6.15
CA LEU A 65 -11.38 -7.45 -7.15
C LEU A 65 -10.85 -7.15 -8.55
N LEU A 66 -10.54 -8.20 -9.32
CA LEU A 66 -10.03 -8.07 -10.69
C LEU A 66 -11.10 -8.33 -11.77
N LYS A 67 -12.23 -8.96 -11.42
CA LYS A 67 -13.29 -9.30 -12.38
C LYS A 67 -14.11 -8.05 -12.71
N LYS A 68 -14.29 -7.76 -14.00
CA LYS A 68 -15.06 -6.61 -14.50
C LYS A 68 -16.43 -6.46 -13.85
N ALA A 69 -17.18 -7.56 -13.73
CA ALA A 69 -18.50 -7.56 -13.10
C ALA A 69 -18.48 -7.14 -11.62
N ALA A 70 -17.43 -7.51 -10.87
CA ALA A 70 -17.29 -7.10 -9.47
C ALA A 70 -16.95 -5.60 -9.36
N THR A 71 -16.18 -5.07 -10.31
CA THR A 71 -15.81 -3.65 -10.35
C THR A 71 -17.01 -2.74 -10.67
N THR A 72 -18.04 -3.24 -11.38
CA THR A 72 -19.26 -2.45 -11.66
C THR A 72 -20.34 -2.68 -10.61
N ASN A 73 -20.68 -3.94 -10.34
CA ASN A 73 -21.85 -4.28 -9.56
C ASN A 73 -21.72 -3.81 -8.10
N ILE A 74 -20.53 -3.92 -7.50
CA ILE A 74 -20.35 -3.54 -6.08
C ILE A 74 -20.54 -2.03 -5.89
N PRO A 75 -19.86 -1.14 -6.63
CA PRO A 75 -20.15 0.28 -6.59
C PRO A 75 -21.62 0.61 -6.88
N ASP A 76 -22.23 -0.01 -7.89
CA ASP A 76 -23.63 0.23 -8.25
C ASP A 76 -24.58 -0.11 -7.09
N HIS A 77 -24.37 -1.25 -6.41
CA HIS A 77 -25.14 -1.64 -5.22
C HIS A 77 -24.94 -0.69 -4.02
N LEU A 78 -23.81 0.01 -3.96
CA LEU A 78 -23.50 1.01 -2.93
C LEU A 78 -23.95 2.43 -3.31
N GLY A 79 -24.55 2.62 -4.49
CA GLY A 79 -24.93 3.95 -5.00
C GLY A 79 -23.73 4.81 -5.43
N LEU A 80 -22.58 4.19 -5.68
CA LEU A 80 -21.37 4.85 -6.18
C LEU A 80 -21.28 4.74 -7.71
N SER A 81 -20.65 5.72 -8.35
CA SER A 81 -20.39 5.65 -9.80
C SER A 81 -19.44 4.48 -10.12
N SER A 82 -19.95 3.45 -10.81
CA SER A 82 -19.16 2.36 -11.39
C SER A 82 -18.35 2.79 -12.62
N ARG A 83 -18.71 3.92 -13.24
CA ARG A 83 -17.97 4.50 -14.35
C ARG A 83 -16.65 5.05 -13.85
N THR A 84 -15.54 4.58 -14.45
CA THR A 84 -14.21 5.16 -14.23
C THR A 84 -14.27 6.66 -14.51
N PRO A 85 -13.66 7.51 -13.64
CA PRO A 85 -13.53 8.93 -13.90
C PRO A 85 -12.95 9.16 -15.31
N PRO A 86 -13.50 10.10 -16.09
CA PRO A 86 -12.91 10.48 -17.36
C PRO A 86 -11.43 10.83 -17.15
N ARG A 87 -10.55 10.34 -18.02
CA ARG A 87 -9.15 10.79 -18.02
C ARG A 87 -9.15 12.26 -18.41
N ALA A 88 -8.92 13.13 -17.44
CA ALA A 88 -8.70 14.54 -17.69
C ALA A 88 -7.23 14.76 -18.11
N PRO A 89 -6.95 15.71 -19.02
CA PRO A 89 -5.59 16.20 -19.21
C PRO A 89 -5.05 16.73 -17.88
N VAL A 90 -3.73 16.72 -17.72
CA VAL A 90 -3.08 17.30 -16.53
C VAL A 90 -3.52 18.76 -16.42
N GLN A 91 -4.24 19.09 -15.35
CA GLN A 91 -4.55 20.47 -15.02
C GLN A 91 -3.28 21.06 -14.41
N ILE A 92 -2.53 21.83 -15.21
CA ILE A 92 -1.52 22.73 -14.68
C ILE A 92 -2.30 23.88 -14.05
N LEU A 93 -2.64 23.72 -12.76
CA LEU A 93 -2.86 24.88 -11.91
C LEU A 93 -1.49 25.55 -11.83
N ASP A 94 -1.36 26.71 -12.47
CA ASP A 94 -0.13 27.48 -12.39
C ASP A 94 0.17 27.70 -10.89
N PRO A 95 1.29 27.14 -10.38
CA PRO A 95 1.64 27.26 -8.96
C PRO A 95 1.89 28.70 -8.52
N PHE A 96 1.93 29.65 -9.46
CA PHE A 96 2.18 31.07 -9.24
C PHE A 96 0.97 31.97 -9.49
N GLU A 97 -0.23 31.43 -9.71
CA GLU A 97 -1.45 32.24 -9.76
C GLU A 97 -1.81 32.74 -8.34
N PRO A 98 -1.84 34.07 -8.11
CA PRO A 98 -2.25 34.63 -6.83
C PRO A 98 -3.78 34.52 -6.66
N ILE A 99 -4.21 34.08 -5.48
CA ILE A 99 -5.60 34.11 -5.00
C ILE A 99 -6.07 35.55 -4.82
#